data_AF-A0A4W5M085-F1
#
_entry.id   AF-A0A4W5M085-F1
#
_cell.length_a   1.000
_cell.length_b   1.000
_cell.length_c   1.000
_cell.angle_alpha   90.00
_cell.angle_beta   90.00
_cell.angle_gamma   90.00
#
_symmetry.space_group_name_H-M   'P 1'
#
loop_
_entity.id
_entity.type
_entity.pdbx_description
1 polymer ?
#
loop_
_entity_poly.entity_id
_entity_poly.type
_entity_poly.pdbx_seq_one_letter_code
_entity_poly.pdbx_strand_id
1 'polypeptide(L)'
;MGKRLSPIGVENTEENRRLYRQLLFTADERMDACIGGVIFFHETLYQNTDDGTNFSQLIRDRGIVVGIKVDKGVVPLAGTDGETTTQGENTHGQSP
;
A
#
# COMPACT_ATOMS: atom_id res chain seq x y z
N MET A 1 7.08 4.77 -4.89
CA MET A 1 6.37 6.08 -5.00
C MET A 1 7.17 7.16 -5.72
N GLY A 2 8.51 7.09 -5.78
CA GLY A 2 9.33 8.09 -6.50
C GLY A 2 8.83 8.44 -7.90
N LYS A 3 8.48 7.46 -8.75
CA LYS A 3 7.93 7.72 -10.10
C LYS A 3 6.64 8.56 -10.15
N ARG A 4 5.87 8.62 -9.05
CA ARG A 4 4.64 9.44 -8.94
C ARG A 4 4.92 10.83 -8.35
N LEU A 5 5.95 10.97 -7.51
CA LEU A 5 6.33 12.22 -6.85
C LEU A 5 7.29 13.07 -7.70
N SER A 6 8.17 12.45 -8.51
CA SER A 6 9.12 13.16 -9.37
C SER A 6 8.48 14.12 -10.38
N PRO A 7 7.36 13.79 -11.06
CA PRO A 7 6.74 14.70 -12.03
C PRO A 7 6.15 15.98 -11.40
N ILE A 8 5.84 15.94 -10.10
CA ILE A 8 5.27 17.08 -9.37
C ILE A 8 6.33 17.84 -8.56
N GLY A 9 7.62 17.54 -8.77
CA GLY A 9 8.74 18.22 -8.10
C GLY A 9 8.85 17.93 -6.60
N VAL A 10 8.20 16.88 -6.10
CA VAL A 10 8.22 16.50 -4.69
C VAL A 10 9.31 15.46 -4.44
N GLU A 11 10.13 15.70 -3.41
CA GLU A 11 11.17 14.76 -3.00
C GLU A 11 10.55 13.46 -2.47
N ASN A 12 11.14 12.31 -2.81
CA ASN A 12 10.64 11.00 -2.41
C ASN A 12 11.08 10.62 -0.97
N THR A 13 10.75 11.46 0.01
CA THR A 13 10.96 11.18 1.43
C THR A 13 9.86 10.27 1.99
N GLU A 14 10.11 9.62 3.12
CA GLU A 14 9.07 8.81 3.79
C GLU A 14 7.86 9.64 4.17
N GLU A 15 8.10 10.85 4.67
CA GLU A 15 7.06 11.79 5.05
C GLU A 15 6.18 12.20 3.86
N ASN A 16 6.77 12.52 2.71
CA ASN A 16 5.98 12.86 1.51
C ASN A 16 5.17 11.67 1.00
N ARG A 17 5.70 10.44 1.15
CA ARG A 17 4.92 9.22 0.85
C ARG A 17 3.76 9.04 1.82
N ARG A 18 3.95 9.32 3.11
CA ARG A 18 2.92 9.27 4.16
C ARG A 18 1.83 10.31 3.89
N LEU A 19 2.20 11.57 3.66
CA LEU A 19 1.28 12.66 3.35
C LEU A 19 0.45 12.39 2.09
N TYR A 20 1.09 11.88 1.02
CA TYR A 20 0.38 11.50 -0.20
C TYR A 20 -0.70 10.44 0.06
N ARG A 21 -0.40 9.45 0.91
CA ARG A 21 -1.36 8.39 1.26
C ARG A 21 -2.44 8.90 2.20
N GLN A 22 -2.07 9.72 3.18
CA GLN A 22 -3.01 10.39 4.06
C GLN A 22 -4.03 11.18 3.25
N LEU A 23 -3.58 12.00 2.29
CA LEU A 23 -4.46 12.76 1.39
C LEU A 23 -5.50 11.88 0.69
N LEU A 24 -5.11 10.68 0.26
CA LEU A 24 -6.04 9.73 -0.39
C LEU A 24 -7.03 9.13 0.60
N PHE A 25 -6.60 8.81 1.83
CA PHE A 25 -7.44 8.16 2.84
C PHE A 25 -8.30 9.14 3.64
N THR A 26 -7.91 10.41 3.70
CA THR A 26 -8.68 11.50 4.30
C THR A 26 -9.59 12.19 3.29
N ALA A 27 -9.80 11.59 2.11
CA ALA A 27 -10.77 12.08 1.16
C ALA A 27 -12.18 12.12 1.79
N ASP A 28 -13.06 12.91 1.18
CA ASP A 28 -14.45 13.11 1.59
C ASP A 28 -15.22 11.78 1.71
N GLU A 29 -16.32 11.76 2.48
CA GLU A 29 -17.19 10.61 2.76
C GLU A 29 -17.75 9.94 1.50
N ARG A 30 -17.73 10.66 0.37
CA ARG A 30 -18.00 10.12 -0.97
C ARG A 30 -17.10 8.94 -1.32
N MET A 31 -15.92 8.82 -0.70
CA MET A 31 -15.03 7.68 -0.86
C MET A 31 -15.66 6.37 -0.38
N ASP A 32 -16.43 6.42 0.70
CA ASP A 32 -16.91 5.22 1.41
C ASP A 32 -17.92 4.45 0.56
N ALA A 33 -18.73 5.15 -0.24
CA ALA A 33 -19.65 4.55 -1.20
C ALA A 33 -18.96 4.07 -2.50
N CYS A 34 -17.75 4.54 -2.79
CA CYS A 34 -17.03 4.24 -4.04
C CYS A 34 -15.96 3.16 -3.86
N ILE A 35 -15.43 2.98 -2.65
CA ILE A 35 -14.27 2.14 -2.38
C ILE A 35 -14.67 1.00 -1.43
N GLY A 36 -14.84 -0.21 -1.98
CA GLY A 36 -15.12 -1.40 -1.18
C GLY A 36 -13.90 -1.97 -0.45
N GLY A 37 -12.68 -1.63 -0.89
CA GLY A 37 -11.46 -2.08 -0.23
C GLY A 37 -10.20 -1.33 -0.66
N VAL A 38 -9.24 -1.25 0.26
CA VAL A 38 -7.92 -0.61 0.04
C VAL A 38 -6.84 -1.64 0.30
N ILE A 39 -5.91 -1.78 -0.66
CA ILE A 39 -4.76 -2.67 -0.55
C ILE A 39 -3.55 -1.89 -0.06
N PHE A 40 -3.08 -2.23 1.13
CA PHE A 40 -1.91 -1.63 1.77
C PHE A 40 -0.64 -2.40 1.44
N PHE A 41 0.49 -1.69 1.44
CA PHE A 41 1.81 -2.29 1.46
C PHE A 41 2.29 -2.41 2.92
N HIS A 42 3.19 -3.35 3.23
CA HIS A 42 3.64 -3.59 4.59
C HIS A 42 4.17 -2.33 5.30
N GLU A 43 4.98 -1.51 4.62
CA GLU A 43 5.46 -0.21 5.13
C GLU A 43 4.31 0.73 5.55
N THR A 44 3.19 0.69 4.83
CA THR A 44 2.06 1.60 5.02
C THR A 44 1.09 1.12 6.08
N LEU A 45 1.00 -0.20 6.28
CA LEU A 45 0.09 -0.75 7.28
C LEU A 45 0.44 -0.22 8.68
N TYR A 46 1.72 0.03 8.95
CA TYR A 46 2.19 0.54 10.25
C TYR A 46 2.39 2.05 10.29
N GLN A 47 2.02 2.78 9.23
CA GLN A 47 2.07 4.24 9.22
C GLN A 47 0.83 4.84 9.85
N ASN A 48 1.02 6.02 10.43
CA ASN A 48 -0.03 6.79 11.10
C ASN A 48 -0.30 8.11 10.36
N THR A 49 -1.52 8.59 10.49
CA THR A 49 -1.93 9.96 10.16
C THR A 49 -1.30 10.98 11.09
N ASP A 50 -1.42 12.26 10.76
CA ASP A 50 -0.95 13.38 11.60
C ASP A 50 -1.55 13.39 13.01
N ASP A 51 -2.77 12.87 13.15
CA ASP A 51 -3.46 12.74 14.44
C ASP A 51 -3.05 11.49 15.24
N GLY A 52 -2.12 10.68 14.72
CA GLY A 52 -1.63 9.45 15.35
C GLY A 52 -2.48 8.21 15.08
N THR A 53 -3.59 8.33 14.35
CA THR A 53 -4.43 7.18 13.96
C THR A 53 -3.72 6.30 12.94
N ASN A 54 -3.80 4.99 13.10
CA ASN A 54 -3.22 4.10 12.10
C ASN A 54 -4.05 4.12 10.80
N PHE A 55 -3.41 4.12 9.63
CA PHE A 55 -4.16 4.15 8.36
C PHE A 55 -5.11 2.97 8.18
N SER A 56 -4.75 1.78 8.70
CA SER A 56 -5.66 0.63 8.66
C SER A 56 -6.91 0.85 9.50
N GLN A 57 -6.78 1.54 10.64
CA GLN A 57 -7.90 1.89 11.50
C GLN A 57 -8.79 2.94 10.82
N LEU A 58 -8.20 4.00 10.24
CA LEU A 58 -8.94 5.04 9.51
C LEU A 58 -9.83 4.46 8.40
N ILE A 59 -9.29 3.53 7.60
CA ILE A 59 -10.04 2.89 6.51
C ILE A 59 -11.11 1.93 7.05
N ARG A 60 -10.81 1.22 8.14
CA ARG A 60 -11.77 0.30 8.78
C ARG A 60 -12.94 1.07 9.43
N ASP A 61 -12.67 2.23 10.03
CA ASP A 61 -13.69 3.10 10.65
C ASP A 61 -14.65 3.68 9.60
N ARG A 62 -14.18 3.84 8.36
CA ARG A 62 -14.99 4.22 7.18
C ARG A 62 -15.80 3.05 6.59
N GLY A 63 -15.73 1.85 7.18
CA GLY A 63 -16.43 0.66 6.68
C GLY A 63 -15.79 0.02 5.44
N ILE A 64 -14.56 0.40 5.10
CA ILE A 64 -13.85 -0.09 3.91
C ILE A 64 -12.97 -1.29 4.30
N VAL A 65 -12.92 -2.32 3.46
CA VAL A 65 -12.11 -3.51 3.72
C VAL A 65 -10.61 -3.22 3.54
N VAL A 66 -9.81 -3.54 4.56
CA VAL A 66 -8.35 -3.41 4.51
C VAL A 66 -7.75 -4.72 3.98
N GLY A 67 -7.11 -4.65 2.81
CA GLY A 67 -6.28 -5.72 2.27
C GLY A 67 -4.80 -5.44 2.48
N ILE A 68 -3.98 -6.48 2.64
CA ILE A 68 -2.51 -6.34 2.64
C ILE A 68 -1.92 -7.02 1.42
N LYS A 69 -1.07 -6.30 0.69
CA LYS A 69 -0.26 -6.85 -0.38
C LYS A 69 0.89 -7.64 0.24
N VAL A 70 0.89 -8.96 0.01
CA VAL A 70 1.94 -9.88 0.48
C VAL A 70 2.99 -10.20 -0.59
N ASP A 71 2.78 -9.76 -1.84
CA ASP A 71 3.75 -9.96 -2.91
C ASP A 71 5.03 -9.16 -2.65
N LYS A 72 6.17 -9.85 -2.61
CA LYS A 72 7.50 -9.25 -2.42
C LYS A 72 8.12 -8.68 -3.71
N GLY A 73 7.33 -8.58 -4.77
CA GLY A 73 7.74 -8.08 -6.08
C GLY A 73 7.85 -9.17 -7.13
N VAL A 74 8.03 -8.74 -8.38
CA VAL A 74 8.32 -9.63 -9.49
C VAL A 74 9.81 -9.95 -9.51
N VAL A 75 10.16 -11.22 -9.63
CA VAL A 75 11.54 -11.66 -9.83
C VAL A 75 11.71 -11.95 -11.32
N PRO A 76 12.76 -11.41 -11.97
CA PRO A 76 13.02 -11.74 -13.36
C PRO A 76 13.35 -13.23 -13.48
N LEU A 77 12.69 -13.92 -14.41
CA LEU A 77 12.98 -15.32 -14.71
C LEU A 77 14.29 -15.39 -15.48
N ALA A 78 15.32 -15.95 -14.85
CA ALA A 78 16.61 -16.14 -15.51
C ALA A 78 16.43 -17.09 -16.71
N GLY A 79 16.63 -16.58 -17.93
CA GLY A 79 16.55 -17.37 -19.18
C GLY A 79 15.43 -17.00 -20.14
N THR A 80 14.69 -15.90 -19.92
CA THR A 80 13.60 -15.44 -20.82
C THR A 80 13.83 -14.00 -21.28
N ASP A 81 13.24 -13.62 -22.42
CA ASP A 81 13.33 -12.28 -23.03
C ASP A 81 12.37 -11.28 -22.34
N GLY A 82 12.61 -11.02 -21.05
CA GLY A 82 11.89 -10.00 -20.29
C GLY A 82 10.58 -10.45 -19.60
N GLU A 83 10.34 -11.75 -19.44
CA GLU A 83 9.19 -12.25 -18.68
C GLU A 83 9.42 -12.14 -17.16
N THR A 84 8.37 -11.77 -16.43
CA THR A 84 8.41 -11.52 -14.98
C THR A 84 7.49 -12.51 -14.27
N THR A 85 7.96 -13.13 -13.18
CA THR A 85 7.13 -13.98 -12.30
C THR A 85 6.94 -13.33 -10.93
N THR A 86 5.78 -13.52 -10.32
CA THR A 86 5.47 -13.01 -8.99
C THR A 86 5.81 -14.08 -7.95
N GLN A 87 6.76 -13.79 -7.05
CA GLN A 87 7.07 -14.67 -5.92
C GLN A 87 6.24 -14.27 -4.69
N GLY A 88 5.44 -15.22 -4.16
CA GLY A 88 4.59 -15.04 -2.98
C GLY A 88 4.29 -16.31 -2.18
N GLU A 89 4.59 -17.51 -2.69
CA GLU A 89 4.32 -18.77 -1.98
C GLU A 89 5.62 -19.34 -1.40
N ASN A 90 6.00 -18.95 -0.18
CA ASN A 90 6.93 -19.72 0.65
C ASN A 90 6.86 -19.20 2.10
N THR A 91 5.72 -19.45 2.77
CA THR A 91 5.58 -19.63 4.25
C THR A 91 4.10 -19.74 4.67
N HIS A 92 3.29 -20.55 3.98
CA HIS A 92 2.04 -21.04 4.56
C HIS A 92 2.14 -22.55 4.72
N GLY A 93 2.56 -22.98 5.89
CA GLY A 93 2.47 -24.37 6.30
C GLY A 93 3.77 -24.92 6.86
N GLN A 94 4.22 -24.42 8.02
CA GLN A 94 4.65 -25.29 9.11
C GLN A 94 4.31 -24.64 10.47
N SER A 95 3.34 -25.22 11.14
CA SER A 95 3.23 -25.31 12.60
C SER A 95 2.46 -26.60 12.89
N PRO A 96 2.72 -27.32 13.98
CA PRO A 96 3.82 -27.24 14.95
C PRO A 96 4.89 -28.33 14.76
#